data_AF-A0A329LL53-F1
#
_entry.id   AF-A0A329LL53-F1
#
_cell.length_a   1.000
_cell.length_b   1.000
_cell.length_c   1.000
_cell.angle_alpha   90.00
_cell.angle_beta   90.00
_cell.angle_gamma   90.00
#
_symmetry.space_group_name_H-M   'P 1'
#
loop_
_entity.id
_entity.type
_entity.pdbx_description
1 polymer ?
#
loop_
_entity_poly.entity_id
_entity_poly.type
_entity_poly.pdbx_seq_one_letter_code
_entity_poly.pdbx_strand_id
1 'polypeptide(L)'
;MSQPIVEDSTRPLGELIEDFDVIADQLIPYSQLPPRLAAYAKMYPTWRDIGAHTVKHLAAQPAIGASALDAIVGAARRAIRSATAGHPDTAPGAAAKLLDQLDPETRTIVATRVTPLDPQSTGQVAAMLGCAKASVSRRTRRAERKLTGLLEHAEHEPLHRHAQLLAQRLGPYVPAHLATKELGQSDQSLASDTTALLLYVAGPYRRHRQWLENTGLCGRETIDRVAAQALTTGAGALRTTELTAILQAAGMHPDAIDAYLDETYLHTTIAGRRITHTAETTAKMAAAVLHAHQRPLTVDELRADIGIPASPGSVTTVLSAHKEFARASRTTWALRAWELPQYTSINEAIARYIDDHGGHVPTTELLNDLQAAYPDISARSLRTYLATPRYITRDGYSRRRTADDPAPSSRPLNQARGVYRTNTQVIRLALPVTTDLQRGSGRGIAVSVARAAHITLGGHQTFTNPRHSPITVTWVTNASNNARIGSLRTHAHELNATLGDTLIITFNTHRRTYSIATLDPTAPATEQIAQLTGRDPRDPNAAMAAALDNPQASPEHILRRRGDGDVADLLKRACAEASTAAHRTEHS
;
A
#
# COMPACT_ATOMS: atom_id res chain seq x y z
N MET A 1 15.95 -64.86 -28.44
CA MET A 1 17.42 -65.00 -28.27
C MET A 1 18.06 -64.57 -29.58
N SER A 2 18.69 -63.39 -29.59
CA SER A 2 19.34 -62.85 -30.79
C SER A 2 20.65 -63.59 -31.05
N GLN A 3 20.92 -63.98 -32.29
CA GLN A 3 22.26 -64.42 -32.67
C GLN A 3 23.26 -63.28 -32.38
N PRO A 4 24.38 -63.54 -31.70
CA PRO A 4 25.43 -62.55 -31.50
C PRO A 4 25.99 -62.15 -32.86
N ILE A 5 26.16 -60.84 -33.08
CA ILE A 5 26.82 -60.36 -34.30
C ILE A 5 28.28 -60.82 -34.22
N VAL A 6 28.68 -61.61 -35.21
CA VAL A 6 30.05 -62.09 -35.33
C VAL A 6 30.95 -60.87 -35.62
N GLU A 7 31.88 -60.56 -34.72
CA GLU A 7 32.79 -59.41 -34.83
C GLU A 7 33.60 -59.38 -36.14
N ASP A 8 33.72 -60.52 -36.83
CA ASP A 8 34.49 -60.69 -38.07
C ASP A 8 33.65 -60.65 -39.35
N SER A 9 32.40 -60.14 -39.29
CA SER A 9 31.57 -59.96 -40.50
C SER A 9 32.15 -58.90 -41.44
N THR A 10 32.37 -59.27 -42.70
CA THR A 10 32.79 -58.38 -43.79
C THR A 10 31.64 -57.60 -44.43
N ARG A 11 30.39 -57.88 -44.03
CA ARG A 11 29.21 -57.17 -44.55
C ARG A 11 28.98 -55.85 -43.79
N PRO A 12 28.46 -54.80 -44.45
CA PRO A 12 28.03 -53.56 -43.80
C PRO A 12 27.03 -53.84 -42.68
N LEU A 13 27.08 -53.05 -41.60
CA LEU A 13 26.20 -53.20 -40.45
C LEU A 13 24.71 -53.12 -40.85
N GLY A 14 24.36 -52.25 -41.81
CA GLY A 14 22.99 -52.09 -42.30
C GLY A 14 22.43 -53.36 -42.96
N GLU A 15 23.28 -54.16 -43.63
CA GLU A 15 22.85 -55.43 -44.24
C GLU A 15 22.65 -56.56 -43.22
N LEU A 16 23.17 -56.40 -42.01
CA LEU A 16 23.06 -57.39 -40.93
C LEU A 16 21.81 -57.20 -40.07
N ILE A 17 21.09 -56.09 -40.26
CA ILE A 17 19.90 -55.72 -39.51
C ILE A 17 18.73 -55.70 -40.49
N GLU A 18 17.77 -56.59 -40.28
CA GLU A 18 16.53 -56.64 -41.05
C GLU A 18 15.76 -55.29 -40.95
N ASP A 19 15.19 -54.83 -42.06
CA ASP A 19 14.44 -53.56 -42.20
C ASP A 19 15.23 -52.28 -41.87
N PHE A 20 16.57 -52.31 -41.95
CA PHE A 20 17.42 -51.16 -41.62
C PHE A 20 17.11 -49.90 -42.43
N ASP A 21 16.68 -50.06 -43.68
CA ASP A 21 16.37 -48.93 -44.58
C ASP A 21 15.27 -48.02 -44.03
N VAL A 22 14.36 -48.54 -43.19
CA VAL A 22 13.27 -47.77 -42.57
C VAL A 22 13.79 -46.67 -41.65
N ILE A 23 14.98 -46.85 -41.07
CA ILE A 23 15.59 -45.89 -40.14
C ILE A 23 16.81 -45.18 -40.72
N ALA A 24 17.21 -45.46 -41.97
CA ALA A 24 18.48 -45.01 -42.53
C ALA A 24 18.68 -43.49 -42.42
N ASP A 25 17.64 -42.70 -42.65
CA ASP A 25 17.66 -41.23 -42.58
C ASP A 25 17.48 -40.66 -41.17
N GLN A 26 17.20 -41.49 -40.16
CA GLN A 26 17.00 -41.04 -38.79
C GLN A 26 18.34 -40.78 -38.09
N LEU A 27 18.37 -39.79 -37.21
CA LEU A 27 19.52 -39.51 -36.35
C LEU A 27 19.72 -40.65 -35.34
N ILE A 28 20.98 -41.02 -35.08
CA ILE A 28 21.31 -42.02 -34.06
C ILE A 28 21.11 -41.39 -32.67
N PRO A 29 20.31 -42.00 -31.78
CA PRO A 29 20.09 -41.49 -30.43
C PRO A 29 21.28 -41.81 -29.52
N TYR A 30 22.38 -41.07 -29.69
CA TYR A 30 23.62 -41.27 -28.90
C TYR A 30 23.41 -41.11 -27.40
N SER A 31 22.38 -40.39 -26.98
CA SER A 31 21.93 -40.29 -25.58
C SER A 31 21.55 -41.65 -24.97
N GLN A 32 21.05 -42.58 -25.80
CA GLN A 32 20.68 -43.95 -25.42
C GLN A 32 21.87 -44.91 -25.36
N LEU A 33 22.98 -44.54 -25.98
CA LEU A 33 24.18 -45.36 -26.12
C LEU A 33 25.17 -45.17 -24.94
N PRO A 34 26.18 -46.04 -24.79
CA PRO A 34 27.26 -45.81 -23.83
C PRO A 34 27.90 -44.42 -24.04
N PRO A 35 28.16 -43.63 -22.97
CA PRO A 35 28.59 -42.23 -23.10
C PRO A 35 29.84 -42.02 -23.96
N ARG A 36 30.75 -43.01 -23.96
CA ARG A 36 31.95 -43.03 -24.81
C ARG A 36 31.66 -42.95 -26.31
N LEU A 37 30.45 -43.32 -26.74
CA LEU A 37 30.05 -43.26 -28.15
C LEU A 37 29.60 -41.87 -28.59
N ALA A 38 29.36 -40.93 -27.68
CA ALA A 38 28.91 -39.58 -28.04
C ALA A 38 29.90 -38.83 -28.95
N ALA A 39 31.20 -39.16 -28.89
CA ALA A 39 32.22 -38.60 -29.77
C ALA A 39 31.96 -38.89 -31.27
N TYR A 40 31.20 -39.97 -31.56
CA TYR A 40 30.87 -40.38 -32.93
C TYR A 40 29.69 -39.63 -33.53
N ALA A 41 28.94 -38.84 -32.75
CA ALA A 41 27.73 -38.17 -33.22
C ALA A 41 27.95 -37.21 -34.39
N LYS A 42 29.15 -36.61 -34.50
CA LYS A 42 29.51 -35.77 -35.65
C LYS A 42 29.93 -36.58 -36.88
N MET A 43 30.49 -37.77 -36.67
CA MET A 43 31.02 -38.61 -37.73
C MET A 43 29.93 -39.51 -38.34
N TYR A 44 29.03 -40.02 -37.50
CA TYR A 44 27.89 -40.83 -37.92
C TYR A 44 26.59 -40.24 -37.36
N PRO A 45 26.11 -39.10 -37.90
CA PRO A 45 24.89 -38.49 -37.40
C PRO A 45 23.65 -39.36 -37.64
N THR A 46 23.58 -40.08 -38.76
CA THR A 46 22.42 -40.92 -39.15
C THR A 46 22.74 -42.40 -39.14
N TRP A 47 21.70 -43.23 -39.11
CA TRP A 47 21.86 -44.68 -39.24
C TRP A 47 22.49 -45.10 -40.57
N ARG A 48 22.24 -44.39 -41.66
CA ARG A 48 22.90 -44.63 -42.95
C ARG A 48 24.42 -44.51 -42.84
N ASP A 49 24.91 -43.49 -42.13
CA ASP A 49 26.34 -43.21 -42.00
C ASP A 49 27.06 -44.35 -41.30
N ILE A 50 26.52 -44.85 -40.17
CA ILE A 50 27.12 -45.98 -39.46
C ILE A 50 26.86 -47.33 -40.17
N GLY A 51 25.72 -47.45 -40.84
CA GLY A 51 25.26 -48.66 -41.50
C GLY A 51 26.10 -49.07 -42.71
N ALA A 52 26.73 -48.10 -43.37
CA ALA A 52 27.62 -48.32 -44.52
C ALA A 52 28.95 -49.01 -44.14
N HIS A 53 29.32 -49.01 -42.86
CA HIS A 53 30.57 -49.60 -42.39
C HIS A 53 30.41 -51.05 -41.92
N THR A 54 31.43 -51.87 -42.15
CA THR A 54 31.46 -53.25 -41.68
C THR A 54 31.65 -53.33 -40.17
N VAL A 55 31.18 -54.41 -39.54
CA VAL A 55 31.34 -54.64 -38.09
C VAL A 55 32.83 -54.60 -37.70
N LYS A 56 33.69 -55.20 -38.54
CA LYS A 56 35.15 -55.18 -38.37
C LYS A 56 35.73 -53.77 -38.40
N HIS A 57 35.26 -52.91 -39.30
CA HIS A 57 35.69 -51.52 -39.37
C HIS A 57 35.27 -50.75 -38.12
N LEU A 58 34.01 -50.93 -37.69
CA LEU A 58 33.49 -50.27 -36.49
C LEU A 58 34.20 -50.75 -35.23
N ALA A 59 34.49 -52.05 -35.09
CA ALA A 59 35.20 -52.62 -33.95
C ALA A 59 36.66 -52.14 -33.82
N ALA A 60 37.27 -51.71 -34.93
CA ALA A 60 38.62 -51.14 -34.94
C ALA A 60 38.66 -49.69 -34.41
N GLN A 61 37.50 -49.02 -34.28
CA GLN A 61 37.43 -47.64 -33.81
C GLN A 61 37.56 -47.55 -32.28
N PRO A 62 38.23 -46.52 -31.73
CA PRO A 62 38.36 -46.33 -30.29
C PRO A 62 37.02 -46.37 -29.56
N ALA A 63 36.92 -47.11 -28.45
CA ALA A 63 35.70 -47.22 -27.63
C ALA A 63 34.49 -47.97 -28.25
N ILE A 64 34.61 -48.52 -29.47
CA ILE A 64 33.62 -49.42 -30.08
C ILE A 64 34.13 -50.86 -29.99
N GLY A 65 33.84 -51.55 -28.88
CA GLY A 65 34.02 -53.01 -28.76
C GLY A 65 32.69 -53.78 -28.81
N ALA A 66 32.71 -55.10 -28.64
CA ALA A 66 31.51 -55.97 -28.63
C ALA A 66 30.27 -55.36 -27.95
N SER A 67 30.41 -54.95 -26.68
CA SER A 67 29.29 -54.37 -25.92
C SER A 67 28.77 -53.03 -26.47
N ALA A 68 29.61 -52.24 -27.14
CA ALA A 68 29.17 -51.02 -27.82
C ALA A 68 28.42 -51.34 -29.12
N LEU A 69 28.90 -52.32 -29.90
CA LEU A 69 28.21 -52.81 -31.10
C LEU A 69 26.84 -53.38 -30.77
N ASP A 70 26.73 -54.20 -29.71
CA ASP A 70 25.45 -54.72 -29.22
C ASP A 70 24.49 -53.60 -28.81
N ALA A 71 25.01 -52.53 -28.20
CA ALA A 71 24.20 -51.38 -27.82
C ALA A 71 23.69 -50.61 -29.06
N ILE A 72 24.54 -50.42 -30.08
CA ILE A 72 24.18 -49.78 -31.36
C ILE A 72 23.08 -50.61 -32.05
N VAL A 73 23.28 -51.92 -32.18
CA VAL A 73 22.32 -52.83 -32.84
C VAL A 73 21.02 -52.91 -32.06
N GLY A 74 21.10 -52.96 -30.73
CA GLY A 74 19.93 -52.92 -29.86
C GLY A 74 19.13 -51.64 -30.04
N ALA A 75 19.80 -50.48 -30.20
CA ALA A 75 19.16 -49.21 -30.49
C ALA A 75 18.55 -49.17 -31.90
N ALA A 76 19.26 -49.66 -32.93
CA ALA A 76 18.75 -49.75 -34.30
C ALA A 76 17.46 -50.58 -34.35
N ARG A 77 17.47 -51.78 -33.74
CA ARG A 77 16.29 -52.65 -33.68
C ARG A 77 15.10 -52.01 -32.94
N ARG A 78 15.34 -51.16 -31.95
CA ARG A 78 14.27 -50.40 -31.27
C ARG A 78 13.71 -49.30 -32.16
N ALA A 79 14.59 -48.55 -32.85
CA ALA A 79 14.17 -47.53 -33.81
C ALA A 79 13.35 -48.14 -34.95
N ILE A 80 13.77 -49.29 -35.49
CA ILE A 80 13.03 -50.03 -36.53
C ILE A 80 11.65 -50.42 -36.04
N ARG A 81 11.55 -51.09 -34.87
CA ARG A 81 10.24 -51.45 -34.29
C ARG A 81 9.35 -50.24 -34.05
N SER A 82 9.91 -49.12 -33.60
CA SER A 82 9.17 -47.89 -33.39
C SER A 82 8.66 -47.33 -34.71
N ALA A 83 9.49 -47.29 -35.75
CA ALA A 83 9.12 -46.79 -37.07
C ALA A 83 8.10 -47.68 -37.79
N THR A 84 8.16 -49.00 -37.62
CA THR A 84 7.24 -49.95 -38.26
C THR A 84 5.91 -50.13 -37.52
N ALA A 85 5.84 -49.81 -36.22
CA ALA A 85 4.62 -49.95 -35.42
C ALA A 85 3.47 -49.01 -35.85
N GLY A 86 3.74 -48.00 -36.68
CA GLY A 86 2.70 -47.13 -37.25
C GLY A 86 1.91 -46.36 -36.19
N HIS A 87 2.60 -45.60 -35.34
CA HIS A 87 1.93 -44.81 -34.30
C HIS A 87 1.00 -43.75 -34.93
N PRO A 88 -0.26 -43.65 -34.48
CA PRO A 88 -1.17 -42.62 -34.98
C PRO A 88 -0.68 -41.22 -34.58
N ASP A 89 -0.90 -40.22 -35.43
CA ASP A 89 -0.61 -38.80 -35.14
C ASP A 89 -1.60 -38.23 -34.12
N THR A 90 -1.50 -38.74 -32.89
CA THR A 90 -2.29 -38.40 -31.72
C THR A 90 -1.35 -38.24 -30.53
N ALA A 91 -1.77 -37.52 -29.50
CA ALA A 91 -0.94 -37.33 -28.31
C ALA A 91 -0.47 -38.65 -27.66
N PRO A 92 -1.34 -39.67 -27.45
CA PRO A 92 -0.90 -40.97 -26.93
C PRO A 92 0.03 -41.70 -27.89
N GLY A 93 -0.21 -41.62 -29.20
CA GLY A 93 0.62 -42.24 -30.23
C GLY A 93 2.04 -41.67 -30.26
N ALA A 94 2.17 -40.34 -30.21
CA ALA A 94 3.46 -39.66 -30.17
C ALA A 94 4.26 -39.99 -28.89
N ALA A 95 3.57 -40.10 -27.74
CA ALA A 95 4.19 -40.52 -26.48
C ALA A 95 4.60 -42.00 -26.50
N ALA A 96 3.74 -42.88 -27.03
CA ALA A 96 4.04 -44.30 -27.19
C ALA A 96 5.26 -44.51 -28.09
N LYS A 97 5.36 -43.76 -29.20
CA LYS A 97 6.50 -43.79 -30.11
C LYS A 97 7.83 -43.58 -29.37
N LEU A 98 7.91 -42.57 -28.50
CA LEU A 98 9.10 -42.32 -27.69
C LEU A 98 9.37 -43.44 -26.67
N LEU A 99 8.34 -43.87 -25.95
CA LEU A 99 8.48 -44.91 -24.92
C LEU A 99 8.96 -46.25 -25.50
N ASP A 100 8.60 -46.57 -26.74
CA ASP A 100 9.02 -47.79 -27.43
C ASP A 100 10.50 -47.77 -27.87
N GLN A 101 11.11 -46.59 -27.97
CA GLN A 101 12.55 -46.45 -28.26
C GLN A 101 13.46 -46.62 -27.03
N LEU A 102 12.90 -46.47 -25.82
CA LEU A 102 13.62 -46.69 -24.58
C LEU A 102 13.95 -48.18 -24.37
N ASP A 103 15.14 -48.48 -23.86
CA ASP A 103 15.42 -49.84 -23.39
C ASP A 103 14.53 -50.20 -22.17
N PRO A 104 14.22 -51.49 -21.95
CA PRO A 104 13.26 -51.91 -20.92
C PRO A 104 13.57 -51.44 -19.50
N GLU A 105 14.86 -51.37 -19.15
CA GLU A 105 15.30 -50.89 -17.83
C GLU A 105 15.07 -49.39 -17.70
N THR A 106 15.45 -48.61 -18.71
CA THR A 106 15.21 -47.16 -18.76
C THR A 106 13.71 -46.86 -18.78
N ARG A 107 12.91 -47.58 -19.58
CA ARG A 107 11.45 -47.43 -19.63
C ARG A 107 10.81 -47.64 -18.26
N THR A 108 11.21 -48.69 -17.54
CA THR A 108 10.71 -48.96 -16.18
C THR A 108 11.03 -47.80 -15.23
N ILE A 109 12.25 -47.25 -15.26
CA ILE A 109 12.64 -46.10 -14.42
C ILE A 109 11.86 -44.84 -14.80
N VAL A 110 11.69 -44.58 -16.11
CA VAL A 110 10.92 -43.44 -16.62
C VAL A 110 9.47 -43.51 -16.13
N ALA A 111 8.80 -44.64 -16.36
CA ALA A 111 7.39 -44.89 -16.05
C ALA A 111 7.07 -45.00 -14.55
N THR A 112 8.05 -45.25 -13.68
CA THR A 112 7.80 -45.36 -12.23
C THR A 112 8.32 -44.19 -11.41
N ARG A 113 9.25 -43.38 -11.94
CA ARG A 113 9.88 -42.28 -11.18
C ARG A 113 9.98 -40.95 -11.90
N VAL A 114 10.27 -40.94 -13.19
CA VAL A 114 10.60 -39.69 -13.89
C VAL A 114 9.33 -38.96 -14.31
N THR A 115 8.41 -39.65 -14.96
CA THR A 115 7.20 -39.04 -15.55
C THR A 115 5.95 -39.09 -14.69
N PRO A 116 5.72 -40.05 -13.75
CA PRO A 116 4.46 -40.12 -13.01
C PRO A 116 4.13 -38.89 -12.19
N LEU A 117 2.84 -38.58 -12.07
CA LEU A 117 2.35 -37.51 -11.18
C LEU A 117 2.77 -37.74 -9.71
N ASP A 118 2.78 -39.00 -9.29
CA ASP A 118 3.20 -39.47 -7.97
C ASP A 118 4.40 -40.44 -8.12
N PRO A 119 5.65 -39.93 -8.17
CA PRO A 119 6.83 -40.76 -8.33
C PRO A 119 6.99 -41.80 -7.23
N GLN A 120 7.27 -43.05 -7.59
CA GLN A 120 7.54 -44.10 -6.62
C GLN A 120 8.86 -43.85 -5.87
N SER A 121 8.87 -44.21 -4.59
CA SER A 121 10.06 -44.08 -3.75
C SER A 121 11.21 -44.97 -4.24
N THR A 122 12.44 -44.62 -3.87
CA THR A 122 13.63 -45.35 -4.35
C THR A 122 13.64 -46.78 -3.84
N GLY A 123 13.04 -47.02 -2.67
CA GLY A 123 12.88 -48.36 -2.10
C GLY A 123 11.92 -49.24 -2.89
N GLN A 124 10.77 -48.71 -3.29
CA GLN A 124 9.77 -49.46 -4.05
C GLN A 124 10.32 -49.91 -5.40
N VAL A 125 10.99 -49.00 -6.12
CA VAL A 125 11.59 -49.29 -7.43
C VAL A 125 12.79 -50.22 -7.31
N ALA A 126 13.56 -50.12 -6.23
CA ALA A 126 14.66 -51.03 -5.93
C ALA A 126 14.17 -52.48 -5.75
N ALA A 127 13.07 -52.65 -4.99
CA ALA A 127 12.42 -53.95 -4.80
C ALA A 127 11.88 -54.51 -6.12
N MET A 128 11.21 -53.67 -6.93
CA MET A 128 10.69 -54.06 -8.25
C MET A 128 11.80 -54.52 -9.21
N LEU A 129 12.96 -53.88 -9.18
CA LEU A 129 14.09 -54.17 -10.07
C LEU A 129 15.09 -55.19 -9.48
N GLY A 130 14.86 -55.71 -8.28
CA GLY A 130 15.77 -56.63 -7.60
C GLY A 130 17.18 -56.05 -7.38
N CYS A 131 17.30 -54.75 -7.09
CA CYS A 131 18.59 -54.08 -6.98
C CYS A 131 18.69 -53.16 -5.74
N ALA A 132 19.89 -52.66 -5.44
CA ALA A 132 20.10 -51.74 -4.32
C ALA A 132 19.52 -50.33 -4.60
N LYS A 133 19.04 -49.63 -3.56
CA LYS A 133 18.52 -48.25 -3.65
C LYS A 133 19.50 -47.27 -4.34
N ALA A 134 20.79 -47.38 -4.04
CA ALA A 134 21.82 -46.53 -4.66
C ALA A 134 21.94 -46.75 -6.18
N SER A 135 21.65 -47.96 -6.67
CA SER A 135 21.61 -48.26 -8.10
C SER A 135 20.43 -47.57 -8.77
N VAL A 136 19.26 -47.54 -8.14
CA VAL A 136 18.08 -46.81 -8.65
C VAL A 136 18.39 -45.33 -8.82
N SER A 137 18.97 -44.65 -7.82
CA SER A 137 19.30 -43.22 -7.95
C SER A 137 20.27 -42.90 -9.10
N ARG A 138 21.22 -43.80 -9.40
CA ARG A 138 22.12 -43.67 -10.55
C ARG A 138 21.38 -43.93 -11.87
N ARG A 139 20.51 -44.94 -11.89
CA ARG A 139 19.66 -45.29 -13.04
C ARG A 139 18.66 -44.18 -13.37
N THR A 140 18.08 -43.50 -12.37
CA THR A 140 17.18 -42.35 -12.56
C THR A 140 17.87 -41.21 -13.31
N ARG A 141 19.02 -40.74 -12.83
CA ARG A 141 19.79 -39.69 -13.54
C ARG A 141 20.17 -40.08 -14.97
N ARG A 142 20.51 -41.36 -15.17
CA ARG A 142 20.81 -41.89 -16.51
C ARG A 142 19.56 -41.91 -17.39
N ALA A 143 18.42 -42.30 -16.84
CA ALA A 143 17.14 -42.37 -17.55
C ALA A 143 16.62 -40.98 -17.93
N GLU A 144 16.75 -39.98 -17.05
CA GLU A 144 16.45 -38.58 -17.35
C GLU A 144 17.28 -38.08 -18.53
N ARG A 145 18.61 -38.25 -18.48
CA ARG A 145 19.49 -37.86 -19.59
C ARG A 145 19.14 -38.54 -20.91
N LYS A 146 18.81 -39.83 -20.84
CA LYS A 146 18.37 -40.63 -21.98
C LYS A 146 17.06 -40.12 -22.58
N LEU A 147 16.10 -39.77 -21.71
CA LEU A 147 14.82 -39.21 -22.10
C LEU A 147 14.99 -37.83 -22.75
N THR A 148 15.71 -36.92 -22.09
CA THR A 148 16.00 -35.57 -22.62
C THR A 148 16.68 -35.65 -23.99
N GLY A 149 17.72 -36.48 -24.10
CA GLY A 149 18.43 -36.61 -25.36
C GLY A 149 17.67 -37.39 -26.44
N LEU A 150 16.52 -38.02 -26.14
CA LEU A 150 15.60 -38.49 -27.19
C LEU A 150 14.66 -37.36 -27.60
N LEU A 151 14.12 -36.61 -26.64
CA LEU A 151 13.23 -35.48 -26.92
C LEU A 151 13.87 -34.46 -27.88
N GLU A 152 15.19 -34.30 -27.88
CA GLU A 152 15.91 -33.42 -28.81
C GLU A 152 15.83 -33.86 -30.29
N HIS A 153 15.40 -35.09 -30.59
CA HIS A 153 15.29 -35.58 -31.96
C HIS A 153 14.03 -35.04 -32.66
N ALA A 154 14.20 -34.56 -33.89
CA ALA A 154 13.13 -33.97 -34.71
C ALA A 154 11.92 -34.91 -34.93
N GLU A 155 12.12 -36.22 -34.83
CA GLU A 155 11.05 -37.20 -34.98
C GLU A 155 10.02 -37.21 -33.83
N HIS A 156 10.32 -36.51 -32.72
CA HIS A 156 9.44 -36.31 -31.58
C HIS A 156 8.84 -34.90 -31.53
N GLU A 157 8.95 -34.12 -32.61
CA GLU A 157 8.26 -32.83 -32.75
C GLU A 157 6.74 -32.92 -32.53
N PRO A 158 6.01 -33.97 -33.01
CA PRO A 158 4.59 -34.12 -32.69
C PRO A 158 4.30 -34.21 -31.19
N LEU A 159 5.18 -34.86 -30.41
CA LEU A 159 5.05 -34.96 -28.96
C LEU A 159 5.18 -33.58 -28.31
N HIS A 160 6.17 -32.78 -28.72
CA HIS A 160 6.36 -31.41 -28.23
C HIS A 160 5.15 -30.54 -28.53
N ARG A 161 4.61 -30.62 -29.76
CA ARG A 161 3.40 -29.89 -30.16
C ARG A 161 2.20 -30.24 -29.29
N HIS A 162 1.93 -31.53 -29.07
CA HIS A 162 0.83 -31.96 -28.21
C HIS A 162 1.04 -31.55 -26.75
N ALA A 163 2.27 -31.68 -26.24
CA ALA A 163 2.63 -31.26 -24.90
C ALA A 163 2.47 -29.74 -24.69
N GLN A 164 2.84 -28.93 -25.68
CA GLN A 164 2.68 -27.47 -25.62
C GLN A 164 1.20 -27.06 -25.59
N LEU A 165 0.36 -27.70 -26.41
CA LEU A 165 -1.09 -27.47 -26.38
C LEU A 165 -1.70 -27.88 -25.04
N LEU A 166 -1.24 -29.00 -24.45
CA LEU A 166 -1.68 -29.44 -23.14
C LEU A 166 -1.24 -28.45 -22.04
N ALA A 167 0.00 -27.96 -22.10
CA ALA A 167 0.53 -26.96 -21.15
C ALA A 167 -0.29 -25.66 -21.17
N GLN A 168 -0.67 -25.18 -22.36
CA GLN A 168 -1.51 -23.99 -22.53
C GLN A 168 -2.91 -24.17 -21.94
N ARG A 169 -3.48 -25.38 -22.05
CA ARG A 169 -4.81 -25.69 -21.50
C ARG A 169 -4.77 -25.82 -19.98
N LEU A 170 -3.78 -26.53 -19.44
CA LEU A 170 -3.69 -26.79 -18.00
C LEU A 170 -3.20 -25.60 -17.19
N GLY A 171 -2.26 -24.81 -17.72
CA GLY A 171 -1.62 -23.73 -16.97
C GLY A 171 -0.68 -24.23 -15.86
N PRO A 172 -0.10 -23.34 -15.05
CA PRO A 172 0.96 -23.70 -14.10
C PRO A 172 0.43 -24.46 -12.86
N TYR A 173 -0.84 -24.27 -12.49
CA TYR A 173 -1.45 -24.86 -11.30
C TYR A 173 -2.95 -25.09 -11.52
N VAL A 174 -3.40 -26.35 -11.45
CA VAL A 174 -4.77 -26.74 -11.85
C VAL A 174 -5.31 -27.88 -10.98
N PRO A 175 -6.61 -27.93 -10.63
CA PRO A 175 -7.21 -29.07 -9.95
C PRO A 175 -7.10 -30.35 -10.79
N ALA A 176 -6.82 -31.47 -10.14
CA ALA A 176 -6.64 -32.76 -10.79
C ALA A 176 -7.90 -33.22 -11.57
N HIS A 177 -9.09 -32.86 -11.10
CA HIS A 177 -10.34 -33.18 -11.80
C HIS A 177 -10.48 -32.40 -13.13
N LEU A 178 -10.05 -31.14 -13.18
CA LEU A 178 -10.02 -30.35 -14.42
C LEU A 178 -8.97 -30.91 -15.38
N ALA A 179 -7.78 -31.24 -14.89
CA ALA A 179 -6.78 -31.92 -15.72
C ALA A 179 -7.31 -33.25 -16.29
N THR A 180 -8.06 -34.02 -15.51
CA THR A 180 -8.71 -35.25 -15.97
C THR A 180 -9.74 -34.96 -17.06
N LYS A 181 -10.55 -33.90 -16.91
CA LYS A 181 -11.53 -33.47 -17.92
C LYS A 181 -10.85 -33.06 -19.23
N GLU A 182 -9.76 -32.30 -19.16
CA GLU A 182 -9.00 -31.86 -20.34
C GLU A 182 -8.35 -33.04 -21.08
N LEU A 183 -7.84 -34.03 -20.35
CA LEU A 183 -7.28 -35.26 -20.91
C LEU A 183 -8.35 -36.23 -21.44
N GLY A 184 -9.50 -36.32 -20.76
CA GLY A 184 -10.62 -37.16 -21.14
C GLY A 184 -11.25 -36.76 -22.48
N GLN A 185 -11.15 -35.47 -22.85
CA GLN A 185 -11.50 -35.01 -24.21
C GLN A 185 -10.62 -35.64 -25.30
N SER A 186 -9.49 -36.26 -24.93
CA SER A 186 -8.54 -36.94 -25.81
C SER A 186 -8.47 -38.46 -25.54
N ASP A 187 -9.49 -39.03 -24.87
CA ASP A 187 -9.58 -40.45 -24.48
C ASP A 187 -8.38 -40.96 -23.66
N GLN A 188 -7.81 -40.09 -22.81
CA GLN A 188 -6.64 -40.38 -21.98
C GLN A 188 -6.97 -40.51 -20.50
N SER A 189 -6.32 -41.47 -19.84
CA SER A 189 -6.34 -41.63 -18.38
C SER A 189 -5.06 -41.12 -17.75
N LEU A 190 -5.17 -40.47 -16.58
CA LEU A 190 -4.02 -40.03 -15.77
C LEU A 190 -3.08 -41.18 -15.35
N ALA A 191 -3.55 -42.43 -15.40
CA ALA A 191 -2.78 -43.60 -14.97
C ALA A 191 -1.88 -44.20 -16.06
N SER A 192 -1.97 -43.73 -17.31
CA SER A 192 -1.19 -44.29 -18.42
C SER A 192 0.22 -43.69 -18.49
N ASP A 193 1.22 -44.51 -18.80
CA ASP A 193 2.62 -44.08 -19.02
C ASP A 193 2.73 -43.01 -20.11
N THR A 194 1.89 -43.10 -21.15
CA THR A 194 1.85 -42.13 -22.25
C THR A 194 1.36 -40.76 -21.78
N THR A 195 0.30 -40.72 -20.98
CA THR A 195 -0.21 -39.51 -20.34
C THR A 195 0.81 -38.92 -19.36
N ALA A 196 1.46 -39.77 -18.55
CA ALA A 196 2.51 -39.33 -17.63
C ALA A 196 3.67 -38.68 -18.39
N LEU A 197 4.10 -39.25 -19.52
CA LEU A 197 5.11 -38.66 -20.38
C LEU A 197 4.64 -37.33 -20.98
N LEU A 198 3.41 -37.25 -21.49
CA LEU A 198 2.83 -36.00 -22.03
C LEU A 198 2.83 -34.88 -20.98
N LEU A 199 2.35 -35.17 -19.77
CA LEU A 199 2.35 -34.24 -18.65
C LEU A 199 3.77 -33.87 -18.22
N TYR A 200 4.73 -34.80 -18.28
CA TYR A 200 6.12 -34.47 -18.00
C TYR A 200 6.70 -33.48 -19.02
N VAL A 201 6.45 -33.70 -20.32
CA VAL A 201 6.96 -32.85 -21.41
C VAL A 201 6.23 -31.50 -21.48
N ALA A 202 4.94 -31.45 -21.16
CA ALA A 202 4.15 -30.22 -21.11
C ALA A 202 4.68 -29.23 -20.05
N GLY A 203 5.45 -29.74 -19.10
CA GLY A 203 6.00 -29.00 -17.98
C GLY A 203 5.80 -29.89 -16.77
N PRO A 204 6.87 -30.33 -16.09
CA PRO A 204 6.87 -31.55 -15.29
C PRO A 204 5.81 -31.54 -14.20
N TYR A 205 4.60 -31.99 -14.53
CA TYR A 205 3.45 -31.90 -13.64
C TYR A 205 3.60 -32.93 -12.53
N ARG A 206 3.39 -32.49 -11.29
CA ARG A 206 3.33 -33.35 -10.12
C ARG A 206 2.03 -33.13 -9.38
N ARG A 207 1.54 -34.17 -8.72
CA ARG A 207 0.38 -34.04 -7.85
C ARG A 207 0.80 -33.40 -6.53
N HIS A 208 0.10 -32.34 -6.16
CA HIS A 208 0.19 -31.70 -4.86
C HIS A 208 -1.23 -31.65 -4.26
N ARG A 209 -1.56 -32.61 -3.40
CA ARG A 209 -2.93 -32.83 -2.89
C ARG A 209 -3.90 -33.07 -4.06
N GLN A 210 -4.97 -32.26 -4.16
CA GLN A 210 -5.97 -32.34 -5.22
C GLN A 210 -5.62 -31.50 -6.45
N TRP A 211 -4.40 -30.94 -6.50
CA TRP A 211 -3.92 -30.08 -7.58
C TRP A 211 -2.77 -30.74 -8.33
N LEU A 212 -2.59 -30.35 -9.59
CA LEU A 212 -1.40 -30.62 -10.38
C LEU A 212 -0.61 -29.32 -10.51
N GLU A 213 0.68 -29.40 -10.25
CA GLU A 213 1.62 -28.29 -10.33
C GLU A 213 2.66 -28.55 -11.41
N ASN A 214 2.85 -27.59 -12.31
CA ASN A 214 4.01 -27.57 -13.19
C ASN A 214 5.24 -27.19 -12.38
N THR A 215 6.01 -28.20 -11.96
CA THR A 215 7.18 -27.99 -11.10
C THR A 215 8.34 -27.29 -11.82
N GLY A 216 8.35 -27.27 -13.16
CA GLY A 216 9.35 -26.54 -13.95
C GLY A 216 9.18 -25.02 -13.86
N LEU A 217 7.98 -24.55 -13.51
CA LEU A 217 7.65 -23.13 -13.34
C LEU A 217 7.44 -22.73 -11.88
N CYS A 218 7.66 -23.64 -10.93
CA CYS A 218 7.22 -23.49 -9.55
C CYS A 218 5.76 -23.00 -9.51
N GLY A 219 4.88 -23.68 -10.26
CA GLY A 219 3.58 -23.14 -10.66
C GLY A 219 2.72 -22.66 -9.51
N ARG A 220 2.69 -23.38 -8.39
CA ARG A 220 1.94 -22.97 -7.20
C ARG A 220 2.53 -21.71 -6.59
N GLU A 221 3.83 -21.69 -6.32
CA GLU A 221 4.52 -20.55 -5.73
C GLU A 221 4.38 -19.29 -6.59
N THR A 222 4.45 -19.45 -7.91
CA THR A 222 4.23 -18.36 -8.88
C THR A 222 2.83 -17.78 -8.76
N ILE A 223 1.79 -18.62 -8.71
CA ILE A 223 0.39 -18.19 -8.56
C ILE A 223 0.15 -17.55 -7.18
N ASP A 224 0.64 -18.15 -6.11
CA ASP A 224 0.54 -17.62 -4.73
C ASP A 224 1.20 -16.23 -4.62
N ARG A 225 2.38 -16.06 -5.23
CA ARG A 225 3.09 -14.77 -5.25
C ARG A 225 2.32 -13.72 -6.05
N VAL A 226 1.76 -14.08 -7.21
CA VAL A 226 0.96 -13.16 -8.03
C VAL A 226 -0.29 -12.70 -7.28
N ALA A 227 -1.03 -13.64 -6.67
CA ALA A 227 -2.22 -13.32 -5.89
C ALA A 227 -1.90 -12.42 -4.69
N ALA A 228 -0.85 -12.76 -3.93
CA ALA A 228 -0.41 -11.98 -2.78
C ALA A 228 0.03 -10.56 -3.17
N GLN A 229 0.75 -10.40 -4.29
CA GLN A 229 1.17 -9.09 -4.80
C GLN A 229 -0.04 -8.25 -5.25
N ALA A 230 -0.99 -8.85 -5.96
CA ALA A 230 -2.21 -8.19 -6.39
C ALA A 230 -3.01 -7.68 -5.18
N LEU A 231 -3.28 -8.55 -4.21
CA LEU A 231 -3.97 -8.18 -2.98
C LEU A 231 -3.20 -7.10 -2.21
N THR A 232 -1.88 -7.21 -2.07
CA THR A 232 -1.07 -6.18 -1.41
C THR A 232 -1.23 -4.81 -2.08
N THR A 233 -1.27 -4.79 -3.41
CA THR A 233 -1.49 -3.57 -4.21
C THR A 233 -2.90 -3.01 -3.99
N GLY A 234 -3.91 -3.87 -3.85
CA GLY A 234 -5.28 -3.53 -3.43
C GLY A 234 -5.46 -3.32 -1.92
N ALA A 235 -4.40 -2.97 -1.18
CA ALA A 235 -4.47 -2.78 0.28
C ALA A 235 -4.98 -4.01 1.07
N GLY A 236 -4.85 -5.21 0.51
CA GLY A 236 -5.25 -6.51 1.04
C GLY A 236 -6.70 -6.91 0.75
N ALA A 237 -7.39 -6.20 -0.15
CA ALA A 237 -8.70 -6.57 -0.67
C ALA A 237 -8.83 -6.20 -2.15
N LEU A 238 -9.50 -7.02 -2.97
CA LEU A 238 -9.76 -6.72 -4.37
C LEU A 238 -11.11 -7.27 -4.79
N ARG A 239 -11.71 -6.69 -5.83
CA ARG A 239 -12.88 -7.33 -6.45
C ARG A 239 -12.43 -8.69 -6.98
N THR A 240 -13.20 -9.74 -6.70
CA THR A 240 -12.82 -11.10 -7.11
C THR A 240 -12.61 -11.21 -8.62
N THR A 241 -13.36 -10.44 -9.41
CA THR A 241 -13.21 -10.36 -10.87
C THR A 241 -11.87 -9.74 -11.30
N GLU A 242 -11.35 -8.75 -10.57
CA GLU A 242 -10.03 -8.16 -10.86
C GLU A 242 -8.91 -9.17 -10.57
N LEU A 243 -8.99 -9.83 -9.42
CA LEU A 243 -8.02 -10.86 -9.07
C LEU A 243 -8.08 -12.05 -10.04
N THR A 244 -9.28 -12.41 -10.50
CA THR A 244 -9.49 -13.45 -11.53
C THR A 244 -8.78 -13.09 -12.83
N ALA A 245 -8.94 -11.86 -13.32
CA ALA A 245 -8.26 -11.41 -14.54
C ALA A 245 -6.73 -11.46 -14.40
N ILE A 246 -6.20 -11.08 -13.24
CA ILE A 246 -4.75 -11.14 -12.94
C ILE A 246 -4.25 -12.59 -12.94
N LEU A 247 -4.97 -13.51 -12.30
CA LEU A 247 -4.60 -14.93 -12.24
C LEU A 247 -4.69 -15.62 -13.60
N GLN A 248 -5.71 -15.28 -14.40
CA GLN A 248 -5.83 -15.75 -15.77
C GLN A 248 -4.66 -15.25 -16.64
N ALA A 249 -4.27 -13.98 -16.49
CA ALA A 249 -3.10 -13.42 -17.18
C ALA A 249 -1.77 -14.07 -16.73
N ALA A 250 -1.72 -14.60 -15.51
CA ALA A 250 -0.60 -15.43 -15.01
C ALA A 250 -0.63 -16.88 -15.52
N GLY A 251 -1.58 -17.21 -16.40
CA GLY A 251 -1.69 -18.51 -17.07
C GLY A 251 -2.54 -19.54 -16.32
N MET A 252 -3.23 -19.16 -15.24
CA MET A 252 -4.11 -20.08 -14.51
C MET A 252 -5.34 -20.44 -15.36
N HIS A 253 -5.74 -21.72 -15.33
CA HIS A 253 -6.95 -22.17 -16.01
C HIS A 253 -8.19 -21.42 -15.48
N PRO A 254 -9.07 -20.84 -16.33
CA PRO A 254 -10.22 -20.05 -15.87
C PRO A 254 -11.11 -20.78 -14.83
N ASP A 255 -11.52 -22.02 -15.15
CA ASP A 255 -12.33 -22.85 -14.23
C ASP A 255 -11.61 -23.26 -12.92
N ALA A 256 -10.30 -23.07 -12.82
CA ALA A 256 -9.53 -23.37 -11.62
C ALA A 256 -9.47 -22.20 -10.63
N ILE A 257 -9.70 -20.97 -11.11
CA ILE A 257 -9.43 -19.76 -10.33
C ILE A 257 -10.34 -19.67 -9.11
N ASP A 258 -11.65 -19.90 -9.29
CA ASP A 258 -12.60 -19.82 -8.16
C ASP A 258 -12.26 -20.83 -7.06
N ALA A 259 -11.97 -22.08 -7.42
CA ALA A 259 -11.56 -23.11 -6.47
C ALA A 259 -10.28 -22.73 -5.72
N TYR A 260 -9.29 -22.17 -6.43
CA TYR A 260 -8.06 -21.67 -5.81
C TYR A 260 -8.33 -20.54 -4.83
N LEU A 261 -9.14 -19.57 -5.24
CA LEU A 261 -9.47 -18.41 -4.43
C LEU A 261 -10.28 -18.80 -3.18
N ASP A 262 -11.20 -19.76 -3.29
CA ASP A 262 -11.99 -20.27 -2.18
C ASP A 262 -11.16 -21.11 -1.19
N GLU A 263 -10.17 -21.86 -1.68
CA GLU A 263 -9.26 -22.62 -0.80
C GLU A 263 -8.23 -21.72 -0.09
N THR A 264 -7.90 -20.56 -0.66
CA THR A 264 -6.74 -19.74 -0.23
C THR A 264 -7.12 -18.47 0.52
N TYR A 265 -8.28 -17.86 0.20
CA TYR A 265 -8.64 -16.52 0.66
C TYR A 265 -10.06 -16.45 1.20
N LEU A 266 -10.35 -15.34 1.89
CA LEU A 266 -11.68 -15.03 2.40
C LEU A 266 -12.46 -14.21 1.38
N HIS A 267 -13.78 -14.38 1.39
CA HIS A 267 -14.68 -13.69 0.46
C HIS A 267 -15.84 -13.06 1.22
N THR A 268 -16.19 -11.82 0.87
CA THR A 268 -17.35 -11.14 1.44
C THR A 268 -18.12 -10.43 0.33
N THR A 269 -19.45 -10.44 0.42
CA THR A 269 -20.31 -9.69 -0.50
C THR A 269 -20.57 -8.31 0.07
N ILE A 270 -20.09 -7.28 -0.62
CA ILE A 270 -20.25 -5.87 -0.24
C ILE A 270 -20.85 -5.12 -1.42
N ALA A 271 -21.94 -4.38 -1.19
CA ALA A 271 -22.68 -3.67 -2.25
C ALA A 271 -22.98 -4.55 -3.48
N GLY A 272 -23.33 -5.82 -3.26
CA GLY A 272 -23.62 -6.79 -4.34
C GLY A 272 -22.40 -7.26 -5.13
N ARG A 273 -21.18 -6.99 -4.67
CA ARG A 273 -19.92 -7.42 -5.28
C ARG A 273 -19.19 -8.41 -4.37
N ARG A 274 -18.69 -9.50 -4.94
CA ARG A 274 -17.77 -10.42 -4.24
C ARG A 274 -16.39 -9.79 -4.17
N ILE A 275 -15.89 -9.61 -2.95
CA ILE A 275 -14.58 -9.06 -2.64
C ILE A 275 -13.73 -10.15 -1.99
N THR A 276 -12.54 -10.37 -2.52
CA THR A 276 -11.56 -11.31 -1.96
C THR A 276 -10.58 -10.53 -1.08
N HIS A 277 -10.30 -11.03 0.11
CA HIS A 277 -9.42 -10.37 1.09
C HIS A 277 -8.62 -11.38 1.93
N THR A 278 -7.59 -10.87 2.60
CA THR A 278 -6.63 -11.72 3.33
C THR A 278 -7.03 -12.01 4.78
N ALA A 279 -7.89 -11.18 5.39
CA ALA A 279 -8.24 -11.27 6.80
C ALA A 279 -9.43 -10.37 7.16
N GLU A 280 -10.20 -10.75 8.18
CA GLU A 280 -11.31 -9.96 8.74
C GLU A 280 -10.84 -8.92 9.77
N THR A 281 -9.99 -7.98 9.35
CA THR A 281 -9.59 -6.84 10.19
C THR A 281 -10.27 -5.56 9.73
N THR A 282 -10.46 -4.59 10.62
CA THR A 282 -11.07 -3.29 10.27
C THR A 282 -10.38 -2.61 9.08
N ALA A 283 -9.06 -2.70 8.99
CA ALA A 283 -8.30 -2.13 7.87
C ALA A 283 -8.62 -2.86 6.56
N LYS A 284 -8.56 -4.20 6.54
CA LYS A 284 -8.83 -4.99 5.33
C LYS A 284 -10.29 -4.87 4.88
N MET A 285 -11.23 -4.87 5.82
CA MET A 285 -12.64 -4.67 5.51
C MET A 285 -12.91 -3.23 5.04
N ALA A 286 -12.27 -2.20 5.61
CA ALA A 286 -12.38 -0.83 5.09
C ALA A 286 -11.86 -0.73 3.64
N ALA A 287 -10.73 -1.38 3.32
CA ALA A 287 -10.22 -1.46 1.96
C ALA A 287 -11.19 -2.23 1.03
N ALA A 288 -11.76 -3.33 1.50
CA ALA A 288 -12.74 -4.13 0.78
C ALA A 288 -14.00 -3.31 0.42
N VAL A 289 -14.53 -2.54 1.37
CA VAL A 289 -15.68 -1.64 1.13
C VAL A 289 -15.33 -0.56 0.11
N LEU A 290 -14.16 0.08 0.22
CA LEU A 290 -13.72 1.09 -0.76
C LEU A 290 -13.58 0.47 -2.16
N HIS A 291 -12.99 -0.72 -2.28
CA HIS A 291 -12.90 -1.45 -3.55
C HIS A 291 -14.28 -1.87 -4.09
N ALA A 292 -15.26 -2.16 -3.24
CA ALA A 292 -16.61 -2.48 -3.68
C ALA A 292 -17.32 -1.27 -4.29
N HIS A 293 -17.19 -0.10 -3.65
CA HIS A 293 -17.88 1.13 -4.06
C HIS A 293 -17.18 1.94 -5.14
N GLN A 294 -15.85 1.81 -5.28
CA GLN A 294 -15.04 2.53 -6.29
C GLN A 294 -15.19 4.06 -6.22
N ARG A 295 -15.43 4.61 -5.03
CA ARG A 295 -15.51 6.04 -4.74
C ARG A 295 -15.11 6.32 -3.29
N PRO A 296 -14.71 7.56 -2.95
CA PRO A 296 -14.49 7.93 -1.56
C PRO A 296 -15.77 7.78 -0.73
N LEU A 297 -15.63 7.30 0.51
CA LEU A 297 -16.73 7.04 1.43
C LEU A 297 -16.52 7.74 2.77
N THR A 298 -17.62 8.12 3.41
CA THR A 298 -17.60 8.57 4.80
C THR A 298 -17.33 7.42 5.77
N VAL A 299 -16.93 7.75 7.01
CA VAL A 299 -16.74 6.74 8.07
C VAL A 299 -18.03 5.99 8.38
N ASP A 300 -19.19 6.65 8.28
CA ASP A 300 -20.48 6.03 8.53
C ASP A 300 -20.88 5.06 7.41
N GLU A 301 -20.68 5.44 6.13
CA GLU A 301 -20.87 4.54 4.98
C GLU A 301 -19.92 3.33 5.08
N LEU A 302 -18.64 3.54 5.41
CA LEU A 302 -17.69 2.43 5.60
C LEU A 302 -18.16 1.48 6.71
N ARG A 303 -18.58 2.02 7.85
CA ARG A 303 -19.02 1.21 8.99
C ARG A 303 -20.25 0.37 8.65
N ALA A 304 -21.18 0.90 7.85
CA ALA A 304 -22.38 0.17 7.45
C ALA A 304 -22.05 -1.13 6.71
N ASP A 305 -20.96 -1.13 5.94
CA ASP A 305 -20.62 -2.22 5.02
C ASP A 305 -19.40 -3.07 5.44
N ILE A 306 -18.62 -2.63 6.44
CA ILE A 306 -17.43 -3.35 6.94
C ILE A 306 -17.78 -4.74 7.51
N GLY A 307 -19.03 -4.95 7.98
CA GLY A 307 -19.52 -6.26 8.44
C GLY A 307 -18.97 -6.74 9.79
N ILE A 308 -18.05 -5.99 10.43
CA ILE A 308 -17.53 -6.28 11.77
C ILE A 308 -17.86 -5.15 12.75
N PRO A 309 -18.09 -5.44 14.05
CA PRO A 309 -18.37 -4.40 15.05
C PRO A 309 -17.21 -3.42 15.22
N ALA A 310 -17.38 -2.16 14.82
CA ALA A 310 -16.39 -1.11 15.01
C ALA A 310 -17.04 0.23 15.34
N SER A 311 -16.51 0.96 16.32
CA SER A 311 -16.95 2.33 16.61
C SER A 311 -16.43 3.30 15.53
N PRO A 312 -17.13 4.42 15.25
CA PRO A 312 -16.64 5.42 14.30
C PRO A 312 -15.25 5.97 14.64
N GLY A 313 -14.93 6.09 15.94
CA GLY A 313 -13.60 6.49 16.40
C GLY A 313 -12.52 5.46 16.07
N SER A 314 -12.82 4.16 16.23
CA SER A 314 -11.90 3.08 15.86
C SER A 314 -11.60 3.04 14.37
N VAL A 315 -12.65 3.14 13.52
CA VAL A 315 -12.49 3.19 12.06
C VAL A 315 -11.63 4.40 11.64
N THR A 316 -11.89 5.57 12.22
CA THR A 316 -11.11 6.79 11.95
C THR A 316 -9.63 6.62 12.32
N THR A 317 -9.35 6.01 13.48
CA THR A 317 -7.99 5.72 13.92
C THR A 317 -7.27 4.79 12.96
N VAL A 318 -7.93 3.72 12.53
CA VAL A 318 -7.38 2.76 11.55
C VAL A 318 -7.07 3.47 10.22
N LEU A 319 -8.03 4.19 9.66
CA LEU A 319 -7.85 4.92 8.39
C LEU A 319 -6.71 5.94 8.46
N SER A 320 -6.48 6.55 9.63
CA SER A 320 -5.40 7.52 9.81
C SER A 320 -4.03 6.87 10.02
N ALA A 321 -3.97 5.71 10.67
CA ALA A 321 -2.73 5.00 11.00
C ALA A 321 -2.15 4.22 9.82
N HIS A 322 -3.02 3.79 8.89
CA HIS A 322 -2.67 2.92 7.78
C HIS A 322 -2.36 3.72 6.51
N LYS A 323 -1.16 3.52 5.95
CA LYS A 323 -0.65 4.30 4.79
C LYS A 323 -1.43 4.07 3.50
N GLU A 324 -2.14 2.94 3.39
CA GLU A 324 -2.97 2.58 2.25
C GLU A 324 -4.19 3.49 2.07
N PHE A 325 -4.58 4.23 3.10
CA PHE A 325 -5.69 5.17 3.02
C PHE A 325 -5.21 6.61 2.87
N ALA A 326 -6.05 7.40 2.20
CA ALA A 326 -5.89 8.84 2.11
C ALA A 326 -7.24 9.51 2.38
N ARG A 327 -7.18 10.65 3.05
CA ARG A 327 -8.35 11.48 3.24
C ARG A 327 -8.66 12.20 1.92
N ALA A 328 -9.86 11.98 1.39
CA ALA A 328 -10.30 12.54 0.12
C ALA A 328 -11.06 13.86 0.31
N SER A 329 -11.70 14.05 1.46
CA SER A 329 -12.38 15.31 1.82
C SER A 329 -12.41 15.50 3.34
N ARG A 330 -13.21 16.45 3.85
CA ARG A 330 -13.32 16.62 5.30
C ARG A 330 -14.01 15.43 5.98
N THR A 331 -14.85 14.65 5.31
CA THR A 331 -15.53 13.50 5.91
C THR A 331 -15.26 12.18 5.20
N THR A 332 -14.72 12.21 3.99
CA THR A 332 -14.51 11.00 3.18
C THR A 332 -13.06 10.54 3.11
N TRP A 333 -12.91 9.23 2.93
CA TRP A 333 -11.66 8.51 2.78
C TRP A 333 -11.66 7.70 1.50
N ALA A 334 -10.48 7.50 0.94
CA ALA A 334 -10.24 6.76 -0.28
C ALA A 334 -9.01 5.86 -0.13
N LEU A 335 -8.85 4.94 -1.08
CA LEU A 335 -7.61 4.19 -1.24
C LEU A 335 -6.55 5.09 -1.86
N ARG A 336 -5.34 5.07 -1.29
CA ARG A 336 -4.20 5.83 -1.81
C ARG A 336 -3.80 5.37 -3.21
N ALA A 337 -4.02 4.09 -3.52
CA ALA A 337 -3.77 3.52 -4.85
C ALA A 337 -4.62 4.14 -5.97
N TRP A 338 -5.69 4.88 -5.64
CA TRP A 338 -6.49 5.63 -6.62
C TRP A 338 -5.86 6.97 -7.02
N GLU A 339 -4.74 7.35 -6.41
CA GLU A 339 -3.97 8.55 -6.75
C GLU A 339 -4.78 9.87 -6.69
N LEU A 340 -5.85 9.90 -5.88
CA LEU A 340 -6.64 11.10 -5.66
C LEU A 340 -5.85 12.16 -4.86
N PRO A 341 -6.05 13.46 -5.14
CA PRO A 341 -5.42 14.53 -4.35
C PRO A 341 -5.74 14.41 -2.86
N GLN A 342 -4.71 14.32 -2.03
CA GLN A 342 -4.91 14.19 -0.59
C GLN A 342 -5.43 15.50 0.00
N TYR A 343 -6.61 15.42 0.63
CA TYR A 343 -7.17 16.51 1.41
C TYR A 343 -6.53 16.56 2.79
N THR A 344 -6.00 17.72 3.17
CA THR A 344 -5.42 17.96 4.50
C THR A 344 -6.25 18.95 5.31
N SER A 345 -6.56 20.11 4.73
CA SER A 345 -7.38 21.14 5.35
C SER A 345 -7.98 22.08 4.31
N ILE A 346 -9.03 22.83 4.70
CA ILE A 346 -9.63 23.88 3.87
C ILE A 346 -8.58 24.91 3.44
N ASN A 347 -7.70 25.32 4.36
CA ASN A 347 -6.63 26.27 4.06
C ASN A 347 -5.68 25.76 2.98
N GLU A 348 -5.28 24.50 3.06
CA GLU A 348 -4.36 23.92 2.10
C GLU A 348 -5.02 23.71 0.74
N ALA A 349 -6.29 23.29 0.73
CA ALA A 349 -7.08 23.18 -0.50
C ALA A 349 -7.19 24.53 -1.23
N ILE A 350 -7.50 25.62 -0.50
CA ILE A 350 -7.53 26.98 -1.05
C ILE A 350 -6.15 27.40 -1.56
N ALA A 351 -5.09 27.19 -0.76
CA ALA A 351 -3.74 27.60 -1.14
C ALA A 351 -3.28 26.90 -2.42
N ARG A 352 -3.44 25.57 -2.48
CA ARG A 352 -3.07 24.76 -3.64
C ARG A 352 -3.84 25.14 -4.88
N TYR A 353 -5.15 25.34 -4.75
CA TYR A 353 -5.97 25.81 -5.86
C TYR A 353 -5.44 27.13 -6.44
N ILE A 354 -5.16 28.11 -5.57
CA ILE A 354 -4.59 29.40 -6.01
C ILE A 354 -3.24 29.20 -6.70
N ASP A 355 -2.36 28.39 -6.13
CA ASP A 355 -1.02 28.14 -6.68
C ASP A 355 -1.08 27.44 -8.06
N ASP A 356 -1.92 26.41 -8.19
CA ASP A 356 -2.11 25.64 -9.44
C ASP A 356 -2.71 26.49 -10.58
N HIS A 357 -3.40 27.58 -10.24
CA HIS A 357 -4.03 28.51 -11.19
C HIS A 357 -3.23 29.82 -11.34
N GLY A 358 -1.92 29.78 -11.11
CA GLY A 358 -1.01 30.91 -11.39
C GLY A 358 -1.00 32.01 -10.32
N GLY A 359 -1.50 31.73 -9.11
CA GLY A 359 -1.34 32.57 -7.92
C GLY A 359 -2.44 33.63 -7.70
N HIS A 360 -3.35 33.83 -8.65
CA HIS A 360 -4.44 34.81 -8.57
C HIS A 360 -5.66 34.38 -9.37
N VAL A 361 -6.83 34.25 -8.73
CA VAL A 361 -8.01 33.61 -9.33
C VAL A 361 -9.31 34.36 -9.04
N PRO A 362 -10.33 34.28 -9.92
CA PRO A 362 -11.67 34.76 -9.60
C PRO A 362 -12.22 34.06 -8.35
N THR A 363 -12.69 34.82 -7.37
CA THR A 363 -13.18 34.27 -6.09
C THR A 363 -14.39 33.37 -6.30
N THR A 364 -15.27 33.70 -7.24
CA THR A 364 -16.45 32.90 -7.56
C THR A 364 -16.09 31.53 -8.13
N GLU A 365 -15.10 31.47 -9.02
CA GLU A 365 -14.62 30.20 -9.60
C GLU A 365 -13.98 29.32 -8.53
N LEU A 366 -13.04 29.87 -7.75
CA LEU A 366 -12.42 29.16 -6.63
C LEU A 366 -13.45 28.55 -5.68
N LEU A 367 -14.49 29.32 -5.32
CA LEU A 367 -15.53 28.84 -4.40
C LEU A 367 -16.36 27.70 -5.02
N ASN A 368 -16.74 27.82 -6.30
CA ASN A 368 -17.53 26.82 -6.98
C ASN A 368 -16.73 25.52 -7.19
N ASP A 369 -15.49 25.64 -7.65
CA ASP A 369 -14.65 24.48 -8.00
C ASP A 369 -14.22 23.71 -6.75
N LEU A 370 -13.84 24.41 -5.66
CA LEU A 370 -13.56 23.75 -4.39
C LEU A 370 -14.80 23.10 -3.78
N GLN A 371 -15.99 23.66 -3.98
CA GLN A 371 -17.23 23.04 -3.50
C GLN A 371 -17.64 21.83 -4.35
N ALA A 372 -17.36 21.85 -5.66
CA ALA A 372 -17.54 20.69 -6.53
C ALA A 372 -16.56 19.57 -6.17
N ALA A 373 -15.29 19.90 -5.91
CA ALA A 373 -14.26 18.94 -5.49
C ALA A 373 -14.49 18.39 -4.08
N TYR A 374 -15.02 19.22 -3.17
CA TYR A 374 -15.27 18.88 -1.77
C TYR A 374 -16.71 19.23 -1.33
N PRO A 375 -17.72 18.41 -1.70
CA PRO A 375 -19.13 18.71 -1.45
C PRO A 375 -19.51 18.85 0.02
N ASP A 376 -18.70 18.30 0.94
CA ASP A 376 -18.90 18.32 2.38
C ASP A 376 -18.31 19.57 3.07
N ILE A 377 -17.78 20.51 2.29
CA ILE A 377 -17.29 21.82 2.74
C ILE A 377 -18.29 22.91 2.34
N SER A 378 -18.85 23.60 3.33
CA SER A 378 -19.81 24.68 3.06
C SER A 378 -19.14 25.91 2.45
N ALA A 379 -19.84 26.60 1.55
CA ALA A 379 -19.41 27.90 1.01
C ALA A 379 -19.13 28.94 2.11
N ARG A 380 -19.85 28.87 3.24
CA ARG A 380 -19.61 29.73 4.41
C ARG A 380 -18.23 29.45 5.02
N SER A 381 -17.84 28.18 5.13
CA SER A 381 -16.52 27.80 5.63
C SER A 381 -15.42 28.30 4.70
N LEU A 382 -15.55 28.09 3.38
CA LEU A 382 -14.59 28.59 2.39
C LEU A 382 -14.40 30.12 2.50
N ARG A 383 -15.51 30.88 2.53
CA ARG A 383 -15.47 32.34 2.73
C ARG A 383 -14.81 32.74 4.04
N THR A 384 -15.07 32.00 5.13
CA THR A 384 -14.44 32.25 6.44
C THR A 384 -12.92 32.08 6.37
N TYR A 385 -12.44 31.06 5.66
CA TYR A 385 -11.00 30.83 5.47
C TYR A 385 -10.37 31.82 4.50
N LEU A 386 -11.06 32.20 3.41
CA LEU A 386 -10.61 33.27 2.50
C LEU A 386 -10.52 34.64 3.17
N ALA A 387 -11.33 34.89 4.20
CA ALA A 387 -11.27 36.11 5.00
C ALA A 387 -10.09 36.11 6.00
N THR A 388 -9.32 35.03 6.11
CA THR A 388 -8.13 35.00 6.97
C THR A 388 -6.98 35.83 6.36
N PRO A 389 -6.05 36.36 7.18
CA PRO A 389 -4.92 37.16 6.72
C PRO A 389 -4.01 36.48 5.70
N ARG A 390 -4.07 35.15 5.56
CA ARG A 390 -3.32 34.38 4.56
C ARG A 390 -3.70 34.77 3.13
N TYR A 391 -4.90 35.29 2.91
CA TYR A 391 -5.40 35.64 1.59
C TYR A 391 -5.75 37.13 1.49
N ILE A 392 -5.76 37.63 0.26
CA ILE A 392 -6.29 38.94 -0.10
C ILE A 392 -7.41 38.67 -1.09
N THR A 393 -8.61 39.16 -0.77
CA THR A 393 -9.76 39.13 -1.66
C THR A 393 -10.15 40.56 -1.99
N ARG A 394 -10.05 40.94 -3.27
CA ARG A 394 -10.28 42.31 -3.75
C ARG A 394 -10.78 42.28 -5.19
N ASP A 395 -11.73 43.14 -5.52
CA ASP A 395 -12.26 43.34 -6.87
C ASP A 395 -12.75 42.03 -7.55
N GLY A 396 -13.27 41.09 -6.75
CA GLY A 396 -13.76 39.80 -7.23
C GLY A 396 -12.69 38.70 -7.38
N TYR A 397 -11.43 38.98 -7.01
CA TYR A 397 -10.33 38.03 -7.11
C TYR A 397 -9.72 37.71 -5.74
N SER A 398 -9.19 36.48 -5.61
CA SER A 398 -8.48 35.99 -4.43
C SER A 398 -7.06 35.57 -4.79
N ARG A 399 -6.10 35.97 -3.96
CA ARG A 399 -4.70 35.50 -4.02
C ARG A 399 -4.12 35.28 -2.64
N ARG A 400 -2.98 34.59 -2.58
CA ARG A 400 -2.16 34.51 -1.36
C ARG A 400 -1.53 35.86 -1.04
N ARG A 401 -1.44 36.14 0.25
CA ARG A 401 -0.65 37.25 0.77
C ARG A 401 0.85 36.94 0.65
N THR A 402 1.65 37.90 0.21
CA THR A 402 3.12 37.85 0.17
C THR A 402 3.72 38.73 1.28
N ALA A 403 5.04 38.70 1.42
CA ALA A 403 5.74 39.53 2.41
C ALA A 403 5.64 41.04 2.11
N ASP A 404 5.42 41.41 0.85
CA ASP A 404 5.31 42.81 0.41
C ASP A 404 3.94 43.43 0.69
N ASP A 405 2.95 42.60 1.03
CA ASP A 405 1.60 43.08 1.31
C ASP A 405 1.48 43.68 2.72
N PRO A 406 0.82 44.84 2.87
CA PRO A 406 0.66 45.49 4.16
C PRO A 406 -0.21 44.64 5.09
N ALA A 407 0.22 44.46 6.34
CA ALA A 407 -0.53 43.70 7.33
C ALA A 407 -1.99 44.20 7.45
N PRO A 408 -2.97 43.31 7.69
CA PRO A 408 -4.37 43.70 7.80
C PRO A 408 -4.58 44.83 8.82
N SER A 409 -5.45 45.78 8.49
CA SER A 409 -5.85 46.81 9.44
C SER A 409 -6.47 46.14 10.68
N SER A 410 -6.05 46.55 11.86
CA SER A 410 -6.63 46.10 13.12
C SER A 410 -7.28 47.28 13.82
N ARG A 411 -8.32 47.01 14.60
CA ARG A 411 -8.87 48.01 15.52
C ARG A 411 -7.77 48.49 16.49
N PRO A 412 -7.81 49.76 16.93
CA PRO A 412 -6.90 50.25 17.94
C PRO A 412 -7.08 49.50 19.27
N LEU A 413 -6.05 49.52 20.11
CA LEU A 413 -5.98 48.75 21.37
C LEU A 413 -7.15 49.09 22.31
N ASN A 414 -7.58 50.35 22.32
CA ASN A 414 -8.66 50.85 23.17
C ASN A 414 -10.04 50.29 22.84
N GLN A 415 -10.23 49.74 21.64
CA GLN A 415 -11.46 49.04 21.24
C GLN A 415 -11.44 47.54 21.56
N ALA A 416 -10.32 47.00 22.07
CA ALA A 416 -10.23 45.60 22.45
C ALA A 416 -10.73 45.39 23.89
N ARG A 417 -11.67 44.45 24.05
CA ARG A 417 -12.23 44.05 25.35
C ARG A 417 -11.13 43.54 26.29
N GLY A 418 -11.15 43.98 27.55
CA GLY A 418 -10.21 43.53 28.58
C GLY A 418 -8.75 43.94 28.37
N VAL A 419 -8.48 44.93 27.51
CA VAL A 419 -7.10 45.41 27.25
C VAL A 419 -6.91 46.84 27.72
N TYR A 420 -5.78 47.09 28.37
CA TYR A 420 -5.41 48.37 28.98
C TYR A 420 -3.92 48.68 28.78
N ARG A 421 -3.57 49.97 28.74
CA ARG A 421 -2.16 50.42 28.69
C ARG A 421 -1.75 51.05 30.01
N THR A 422 -0.67 50.54 30.60
CA THR A 422 -0.03 51.26 31.71
C THR A 422 0.84 52.39 31.18
N ASN A 423 1.58 52.15 30.10
CA ASN A 423 2.38 53.15 29.39
C ASN A 423 2.69 52.68 27.96
N THR A 424 3.66 53.32 27.29
CA THR A 424 4.05 52.98 25.90
C THR A 424 4.63 51.58 25.77
N GLN A 425 5.23 51.00 26.81
CA GLN A 425 5.89 49.70 26.78
C GLN A 425 5.11 48.59 27.51
N VAL A 426 4.10 48.94 28.31
CA VAL A 426 3.40 47.98 29.18
C VAL A 426 1.91 47.92 28.84
N ILE A 427 1.46 46.69 28.51
CA ILE A 427 0.07 46.36 28.20
C ILE A 427 -0.44 45.39 29.24
N ARG A 428 -1.68 45.57 29.67
CA ARG A 428 -2.39 44.66 30.57
C ARG A 428 -3.54 44.00 29.84
N LEU A 429 -3.68 42.70 30.04
CA LEU A 429 -4.72 41.86 29.46
C LEU A 429 -5.48 41.15 30.59
N ALA A 430 -6.75 41.50 30.74
CA ALA A 430 -7.68 40.86 31.66
C ALA A 430 -8.43 39.72 30.94
N LEU A 431 -8.25 38.49 31.41
CA LEU A 431 -8.89 37.29 30.85
C LEU A 431 -9.67 36.54 31.92
N PRO A 432 -10.97 36.28 31.73
CA PRO A 432 -11.72 35.45 32.66
C PRO A 432 -11.27 33.99 32.56
N VAL A 433 -11.19 33.28 33.67
CA VAL A 433 -10.97 31.84 33.72
C VAL A 433 -12.25 31.16 33.26
N THR A 434 -12.15 30.44 32.14
CA THR A 434 -13.26 29.67 31.53
C THR A 434 -12.95 28.18 31.57
N THR A 435 -13.96 27.34 31.32
CA THR A 435 -13.79 25.89 31.19
C THR A 435 -12.77 25.49 30.11
N ASP A 436 -12.73 26.22 28.99
CA ASP A 436 -11.75 26.00 27.92
C ASP A 436 -10.30 26.34 28.35
N LEU A 437 -10.14 27.38 29.18
CA LEU A 437 -8.83 27.73 29.76
C LEU A 437 -8.36 26.59 30.68
N GLN A 438 -9.24 26.06 31.53
CA GLN A 438 -8.93 24.94 32.43
C GLN A 438 -8.63 23.64 31.68
N ARG A 439 -9.24 23.41 30.50
CA ARG A 439 -8.89 22.27 29.63
C ARG A 439 -7.48 22.38 29.03
N GLY A 440 -6.90 23.58 29.00
CA GLY A 440 -5.55 23.84 28.50
C GLY A 440 -5.48 24.21 27.02
N SER A 441 -6.59 24.66 26.44
CA SER A 441 -6.58 25.20 25.09
C SER A 441 -6.03 26.64 25.10
N GLY A 442 -5.13 26.95 24.17
CA GLY A 442 -4.75 28.35 23.92
C GLY A 442 -5.97 29.19 23.53
N ARG A 443 -5.94 30.49 23.84
CA ARG A 443 -7.09 31.38 23.71
C ARG A 443 -6.89 32.42 22.62
N GLY A 444 -7.96 32.75 21.89
CA GLY A 444 -7.93 33.88 20.95
C GLY A 444 -7.93 35.22 21.70
N ILE A 445 -7.10 36.15 21.25
CA ILE A 445 -7.00 37.52 21.78
C ILE A 445 -7.13 38.53 20.65
N ALA A 446 -7.34 39.81 20.97
CA ALA A 446 -7.40 40.85 19.96
C ALA A 446 -6.04 41.03 19.25
N VAL A 447 -6.05 41.20 17.92
CA VAL A 447 -4.84 41.45 17.10
C VAL A 447 -4.10 42.70 17.56
N SER A 448 -4.79 43.68 18.11
CA SER A 448 -4.19 44.89 18.68
C SER A 448 -3.19 44.57 19.81
N VAL A 449 -3.41 43.51 20.59
CA VAL A 449 -2.48 43.04 21.63
C VAL A 449 -1.18 42.55 21.00
N ALA A 450 -1.28 41.72 19.95
CA ALA A 450 -0.10 41.22 19.23
C ALA A 450 0.69 42.37 18.58
N ARG A 451 0.01 43.33 17.96
CA ARG A 451 0.66 44.52 17.37
C ARG A 451 1.33 45.40 18.41
N ALA A 452 0.68 45.63 19.54
CA ALA A 452 1.23 46.44 20.61
C ALA A 452 2.42 45.72 21.30
N ALA A 453 2.47 44.38 21.21
CA ALA A 453 3.64 43.55 21.52
C ALA A 453 4.70 43.48 20.40
N HIS A 454 4.58 44.28 19.33
CA HIS A 454 5.47 44.31 18.17
C HIS A 454 5.58 42.97 17.41
N ILE A 455 4.53 42.14 17.47
CA ILE A 455 4.46 40.88 16.73
C ILE A 455 3.97 41.19 15.31
N THR A 456 4.71 40.70 14.32
CA THR A 456 4.33 40.78 12.90
C THR A 456 3.37 39.65 12.53
N LEU A 457 2.63 39.82 11.43
CA LEU A 457 1.72 38.77 10.93
C LEU A 457 2.51 37.50 10.60
N GLY A 458 2.05 36.35 11.10
CA GLY A 458 2.76 35.06 11.01
C GLY A 458 3.81 34.85 12.10
N GLY A 459 4.13 35.89 12.87
CA GLY A 459 5.12 35.87 13.93
C GLY A 459 4.57 35.42 15.29
N HIS A 460 5.49 35.23 16.22
CA HIS A 460 5.22 34.98 17.62
C HIS A 460 6.22 35.71 18.51
N GLN A 461 5.84 35.94 19.76
CA GLN A 461 6.72 36.47 20.80
C GLN A 461 6.49 35.69 22.09
N THR A 462 7.58 35.23 22.68
CA THR A 462 7.58 34.60 24.00
C THR A 462 7.95 35.63 25.06
N PHE A 463 7.17 35.66 26.14
CA PHE A 463 7.41 36.49 27.31
C PHE A 463 7.85 35.61 28.47
N THR A 464 8.89 36.01 29.19
CA THR A 464 9.46 35.25 30.29
C THR A 464 9.10 35.83 31.65
N ASN A 465 9.07 34.97 32.67
CA ASN A 465 8.92 35.35 34.06
C ASN A 465 9.84 34.44 34.90
N PRO A 466 10.56 34.96 35.91
CA PRO A 466 11.47 34.14 36.73
C PRO A 466 10.78 33.03 37.54
N ARG A 467 9.49 33.17 37.85
CA ARG A 467 8.72 32.30 38.74
C ARG A 467 7.70 31.41 38.03
N HIS A 468 7.40 31.69 36.77
CA HIS A 468 6.29 31.07 36.04
C HIS A 468 6.72 30.65 34.63
N SER A 469 6.06 29.63 34.08
CA SER A 469 6.33 29.15 32.71
C SER A 469 6.15 30.25 31.65
N PRO A 470 6.93 30.26 30.54
CA PRO A 470 6.82 31.31 29.53
C PRO A 470 5.44 31.38 28.87
N ILE A 471 4.99 32.60 28.53
CA ILE A 471 3.75 32.82 27.77
C ILE A 471 4.11 33.19 26.33
N THR A 472 3.57 32.43 25.37
CA THR A 472 3.73 32.75 23.94
C THR A 472 2.47 33.43 23.41
N VAL A 473 2.65 34.54 22.71
CA VAL A 473 1.61 35.20 21.91
C VAL A 473 1.96 35.05 20.43
N THR A 474 0.98 34.70 19.61
CA THR A 474 1.16 34.44 18.17
C THR A 474 0.14 35.21 17.36
N TRP A 475 0.56 35.78 16.23
CA TRP A 475 -0.35 36.30 15.21
C TRP A 475 -0.38 35.32 14.02
N VAL A 476 -1.36 34.42 14.01
CA VAL A 476 -1.52 33.40 12.96
C VAL A 476 -2.15 33.97 11.69
N THR A 477 -1.77 33.45 10.53
CA THR A 477 -2.30 33.87 9.24
C THR A 477 -3.56 33.10 8.82
N ASN A 478 -3.78 31.92 9.37
CA ASN A 478 -4.64 30.87 8.82
C ASN A 478 -5.92 30.60 9.63
N ALA A 479 -6.20 31.40 10.66
CA ALA A 479 -7.38 31.28 11.51
C ALA A 479 -8.11 32.62 11.59
N SER A 480 -9.44 32.63 11.68
CA SER A 480 -10.28 33.83 11.70
C SER A 480 -10.06 34.71 12.94
N ASN A 481 -9.69 34.12 14.08
CA ASN A 481 -9.27 34.84 15.28
C ASN A 481 -7.73 34.89 15.30
N ASN A 482 -7.18 35.87 14.58
CA ASN A 482 -5.80 35.79 14.09
C ASN A 482 -4.72 35.99 15.16
N ALA A 483 -5.04 36.41 16.39
CA ALA A 483 -4.06 36.46 17.47
C ALA A 483 -4.44 35.50 18.60
N ARG A 484 -3.44 34.81 19.15
CA ARG A 484 -3.62 33.76 20.17
C ARG A 484 -2.58 33.89 21.27
N ILE A 485 -2.99 33.59 22.48
CA ILE A 485 -2.12 33.35 23.62
C ILE A 485 -2.07 31.85 23.90
N GLY A 486 -0.90 31.33 24.29
CA GLY A 486 -0.70 29.94 24.69
C GLY A 486 -1.59 29.52 25.86
N SER A 487 -1.53 28.23 26.21
CA SER A 487 -2.29 27.73 27.36
C SER A 487 -1.89 28.47 28.65
N LEU A 488 -2.90 28.93 29.38
CA LEU A 488 -2.73 29.57 30.69
C LEU A 488 -3.19 28.67 31.85
N ARG A 489 -3.42 27.37 31.57
CA ARG A 489 -3.92 26.40 32.55
C ARG A 489 -3.00 26.30 33.76
N THR A 490 -1.69 26.18 33.52
CA THR A 490 -0.69 26.07 34.58
C THR A 490 -0.67 27.33 35.43
N HIS A 491 -0.72 28.52 34.82
CA HIS A 491 -0.76 29.80 35.54
C HIS A 491 -2.03 29.96 36.38
N ALA A 492 -3.20 29.58 35.85
CA ALA A 492 -4.45 29.61 36.61
C ALA A 492 -4.37 28.68 37.84
N HIS A 493 -3.79 27.49 37.69
CA HIS A 493 -3.58 26.55 38.78
C HIS A 493 -2.59 27.09 39.83
N GLU A 494 -1.45 27.65 39.41
CA GLU A 494 -0.45 28.26 40.31
C GLU A 494 -1.01 29.43 41.13
N LEU A 495 -1.96 30.18 40.56
CA LEU A 495 -2.64 31.29 41.23
C LEU A 495 -3.89 30.87 42.01
N ASN A 496 -4.22 29.57 42.07
CA ASN A 496 -5.46 29.03 42.63
C ASN A 496 -6.73 29.70 42.05
N ALA A 497 -6.68 30.14 40.80
CA ALA A 497 -7.79 30.81 40.13
C ALA A 497 -8.84 29.81 39.63
N THR A 498 -10.11 30.10 39.92
CA THR A 498 -11.28 29.27 39.67
C THR A 498 -12.17 29.86 38.57
N LEU A 499 -13.21 29.11 38.15
CA LEU A 499 -14.11 29.54 37.09
C LEU A 499 -14.80 30.86 37.47
N GLY A 500 -14.67 31.87 36.62
CA GLY A 500 -15.21 33.22 36.88
C GLY A 500 -14.18 34.23 37.38
N ASP A 501 -13.04 33.80 37.92
CA ASP A 501 -11.95 34.69 38.29
C ASP A 501 -11.35 35.38 37.05
N THR A 502 -10.72 36.53 37.24
CA THR A 502 -10.07 37.27 36.16
C THR A 502 -8.56 37.29 36.35
N LEU A 503 -7.82 36.75 35.39
CA LEU A 503 -6.37 36.84 35.33
C LEU A 503 -5.97 38.16 34.66
N ILE A 504 -5.11 38.93 35.32
CA ILE A 504 -4.49 40.14 34.77
C ILE A 504 -3.05 39.81 34.40
N ILE A 505 -2.78 39.78 33.10
CA ILE A 505 -1.44 39.54 32.55
C ILE A 505 -0.85 40.89 32.15
N THR A 506 0.28 41.26 32.73
CA THR A 506 1.00 42.50 32.43
C THR A 506 2.21 42.18 31.57
N PHE A 507 2.17 42.54 30.29
CA PHE A 507 3.28 42.36 29.36
C PHE A 507 4.13 43.62 29.31
N ASN A 508 5.44 43.47 29.58
CA ASN A 508 6.44 44.45 29.18
C ASN A 508 6.95 44.08 27.79
N THR A 509 6.49 44.83 26.79
CA THR A 509 6.75 44.56 25.36
C THR A 509 8.20 44.83 24.96
N HIS A 510 8.89 45.72 25.67
CA HIS A 510 10.29 46.04 25.41
C HIS A 510 11.24 45.00 26.04
N ARG A 511 11.04 44.67 27.32
CA ARG A 511 11.87 43.69 28.05
C ARG A 511 11.49 42.24 27.75
N ARG A 512 10.38 42.02 27.04
CA ARG A 512 9.83 40.68 26.75
C ARG A 512 9.59 39.85 28.02
N THR A 513 9.16 40.52 29.07
CA THR A 513 8.79 39.89 30.34
C THR A 513 7.30 40.04 30.61
N TYR A 514 6.77 39.20 31.49
CA TYR A 514 5.40 39.38 31.97
C TYR A 514 5.31 39.19 33.48
N SER A 515 4.26 39.75 34.08
CA SER A 515 3.75 39.35 35.40
C SER A 515 2.28 38.96 35.27
N ILE A 516 1.80 38.14 36.20
CA ILE A 516 0.41 37.69 36.22
C ILE A 516 -0.11 37.69 37.66
N ALA A 517 -1.35 38.10 37.83
CA ALA A 517 -2.07 38.07 39.11
C ALA A 517 -3.57 37.85 38.87
N THR A 518 -4.28 37.42 39.90
CA THR A 518 -5.75 37.38 39.89
C THR A 518 -6.27 38.75 40.34
N LEU A 519 -7.30 39.27 39.65
CA LEU A 519 -8.03 40.45 40.11
C LEU A 519 -8.68 40.13 41.45
N ASP A 520 -8.41 40.92 42.48
CA ASP A 520 -9.06 40.76 43.79
C ASP A 520 -10.44 41.45 43.79
N PRO A 521 -11.55 40.70 43.78
CA PRO A 521 -12.89 41.29 43.76
C PRO A 521 -13.29 41.91 45.11
N THR A 522 -12.55 41.64 46.19
CA THR A 522 -12.82 42.13 47.55
C THR A 522 -12.14 43.46 47.86
N ALA A 523 -11.13 43.83 47.07
CA ALA A 523 -10.44 45.12 47.19
C ALA A 523 -11.38 46.30 46.87
N PRO A 524 -11.11 47.52 47.37
CA PRO A 524 -11.86 48.73 47.00
C PRO A 524 -11.91 48.93 45.47
N ALA A 525 -12.99 49.53 44.94
CA ALA A 525 -13.14 49.69 43.49
C ALA A 525 -12.01 50.52 42.87
N THR A 526 -11.51 51.51 43.60
CA THR A 526 -10.32 52.29 43.24
C THR A 526 -9.07 51.41 43.03
N GLU A 527 -8.83 50.45 43.92
CA GLU A 527 -7.70 49.51 43.83
C GLU A 527 -7.90 48.50 42.69
N GLN A 528 -9.12 48.01 42.47
CA GLN A 528 -9.42 47.12 41.33
C GLN A 528 -9.14 47.83 39.98
N ILE A 529 -9.48 49.12 39.86
CA ILE A 529 -9.12 49.93 38.69
C ILE A 529 -7.60 50.08 38.55
N ALA A 530 -6.87 50.27 39.66
CA ALA A 530 -5.41 50.30 39.64
C ALA A 530 -4.81 48.95 39.19
N GLN A 531 -5.37 47.81 39.60
CA GLN A 531 -4.91 46.48 39.14
C GLN A 531 -5.10 46.31 37.62
N LEU A 532 -6.24 46.75 37.07
CA LEU A 532 -6.55 46.69 35.64
C LEU A 532 -5.73 47.66 34.78
N THR A 533 -5.45 48.86 35.28
CA THR A 533 -4.76 49.91 34.53
C THR A 533 -3.25 49.97 34.79
N GLY A 534 -2.82 49.53 35.97
CA GLY A 534 -1.46 49.72 36.49
C GLY A 534 -1.12 51.17 36.82
N ARG A 535 -2.12 52.02 37.04
CA ARG A 535 -1.98 53.47 37.24
C ARG A 535 -2.48 53.89 38.62
N ASP A 536 -2.10 55.10 39.03
CA ASP A 536 -2.47 55.69 40.32
C ASP A 536 -4.01 55.77 40.46
N PRO A 537 -4.61 55.21 41.52
CA PRO A 537 -6.05 55.22 41.73
C PRO A 537 -6.62 56.55 42.23
N ARG A 538 -5.81 57.58 42.52
CA ARG A 538 -6.30 58.88 43.05
C ARG A 538 -7.37 59.53 42.16
N ASP A 539 -7.21 59.42 40.84
CA ASP A 539 -8.24 59.79 39.86
C ASP A 539 -8.51 58.57 38.94
N PRO A 540 -9.46 57.71 39.33
CA PRO A 540 -9.78 56.49 38.56
C PRO A 540 -10.22 56.80 37.13
N ASN A 541 -10.89 57.93 36.90
CA ASN A 541 -11.39 58.31 35.59
C ASN A 541 -10.24 58.73 34.66
N ALA A 542 -9.33 59.58 35.14
CA ALA A 542 -8.13 59.95 34.39
C ALA A 542 -7.21 58.74 34.17
N ALA A 543 -7.05 57.87 35.18
CA ALA A 543 -6.28 56.64 35.06
C ALA A 543 -6.84 55.72 33.97
N MET A 544 -8.16 55.52 33.93
CA MET A 544 -8.81 54.71 32.90
C MET A 544 -8.75 55.39 31.52
N ALA A 545 -8.97 56.70 31.41
CA ALA A 545 -8.83 57.45 30.15
C ALA A 545 -7.43 57.29 29.55
N ALA A 546 -6.40 57.42 30.38
CA ALA A 546 -5.01 57.22 29.99
C ALA A 546 -4.71 55.75 29.66
N ALA A 547 -5.36 54.80 30.33
CA ALA A 547 -5.20 53.37 30.03
C ALA A 547 -5.89 52.94 28.73
N LEU A 548 -6.95 53.64 28.35
CA LEU A 548 -7.64 53.50 27.07
C LEU A 548 -7.02 54.35 25.96
N ASP A 549 -5.90 55.03 26.20
CA ASP A 549 -5.17 55.79 25.17
C ASP A 549 -6.11 56.71 24.34
N ASN A 550 -7.11 57.30 25.00
CA ASN A 550 -8.15 58.10 24.38
C ASN A 550 -8.63 59.21 25.34
N PRO A 551 -7.90 60.32 25.43
CA PRO A 551 -8.16 61.36 26.41
C PRO A 551 -9.41 62.21 26.10
N GLN A 552 -9.96 62.14 24.88
CA GLN A 552 -11.06 63.00 24.42
C GLN A 552 -12.44 62.37 24.56
N ALA A 553 -12.53 61.10 24.94
CA ALA A 553 -13.79 60.35 25.01
C ALA A 553 -14.04 59.84 26.42
N SER A 554 -15.32 59.81 26.83
CA SER A 554 -15.73 59.23 28.10
C SER A 554 -15.27 57.77 28.21
N PRO A 555 -14.43 57.42 29.22
CA PRO A 555 -13.94 56.06 29.40
C PRO A 555 -15.07 55.04 29.56
N GLU A 556 -16.15 55.43 30.25
CA GLU A 556 -17.34 54.59 30.43
C GLU A 556 -17.98 54.22 29.08
N HIS A 557 -18.14 55.20 28.18
CA HIS A 557 -18.75 54.96 26.87
C HIS A 557 -17.91 53.98 26.03
N ILE A 558 -16.58 54.11 26.07
CA ILE A 558 -15.67 53.18 25.38
C ILE A 558 -15.81 51.77 25.93
N LEU A 559 -15.79 51.61 27.27
CA LEU A 559 -15.90 50.33 27.96
C LEU A 559 -17.21 49.62 27.60
N ARG A 560 -18.35 50.32 27.66
CA ARG A 560 -19.65 49.74 27.27
C ARG A 560 -19.67 49.33 25.79
N ARG A 561 -19.19 50.19 24.89
CA ARG A 561 -19.18 49.92 23.44
C ARG A 561 -18.35 48.68 23.07
N ARG A 562 -17.26 48.41 23.79
CA ARG A 562 -16.41 47.22 23.55
C ARG A 562 -16.82 45.98 24.36
N GLY A 563 -17.89 46.07 25.16
CA GLY A 563 -18.44 44.95 25.94
C GLY A 563 -17.79 44.73 27.31
N ASP A 564 -17.14 45.73 27.89
CA ASP A 564 -16.61 45.75 29.27
C ASP A 564 -17.59 46.51 30.19
N GLY A 565 -18.87 46.10 30.20
CA GLY A 565 -19.91 46.77 31.00
C GLY A 565 -19.68 46.66 32.51
N ASP A 566 -19.19 45.50 32.95
CA ASP A 566 -18.76 45.22 34.32
C ASP A 566 -17.66 46.18 34.79
N VAL A 567 -16.65 46.43 33.94
CA VAL A 567 -15.57 47.38 34.25
C VAL A 567 -16.08 48.83 34.20
N ALA A 568 -17.04 49.14 33.32
CA ALA A 568 -17.68 50.46 33.29
C ALA A 568 -18.44 50.76 34.59
N ASP A 569 -19.14 49.77 35.13
CA ASP A 569 -19.84 49.88 36.41
C ASP A 569 -18.85 49.94 37.59
N LEU A 570 -17.75 49.18 37.52
CA LEU A 570 -16.64 49.27 38.48
C LEU A 570 -16.02 50.67 38.51
N LEU A 571 -15.79 51.29 37.34
CA LEU A 571 -15.23 52.64 37.23
C LEU A 571 -16.13 53.68 37.92
N LYS A 572 -17.46 53.59 37.75
CA LYS A 572 -18.39 54.49 38.44
C LYS A 572 -18.27 54.41 39.95
N ARG A 573 -18.19 53.18 40.48
CA ARG A 573 -18.01 52.96 41.93
C ARG A 573 -16.68 53.53 42.42
N ALA A 574 -15.60 53.31 41.67
CA ALA A 574 -14.27 53.85 42.00
C ALA A 574 -14.26 55.39 42.05
N CYS A 575 -14.92 56.06 41.10
CA CYS A 575 -15.02 57.54 41.12
C CYS A 575 -15.80 58.07 42.33
N ALA A 576 -16.86 57.38 42.75
CA ALA A 576 -17.63 57.74 43.94
C ALA A 576 -16.81 57.54 45.23
N GLU A 577 -16.06 56.44 45.33
CA GLU A 577 -15.14 56.17 46.44
C GLU A 577 -14.05 57.24 46.56
N ALA A 578 -13.38 57.59 45.45
CA ALA A 578 -12.31 58.58 45.42
C ALA A 578 -12.80 59.98 45.81
N SER A 579 -14.00 60.38 45.36
CA SER A 579 -14.63 61.66 45.74
C SER A 579 -14.95 61.74 47.24
N THR A 580 -15.39 60.61 47.82
CA THR A 580 -15.72 60.52 49.26
C THR A 580 -14.46 60.56 50.14
N ALA A 581 -13.35 59.99 49.66
CA ALA A 581 -12.06 60.05 50.34
C ALA A 581 -11.47 61.47 50.31
N ALA A 582 -11.55 62.17 49.18
CA ALA A 582 -11.11 63.56 49.06
C ALA A 582 -11.83 64.49 50.06
N HIS A 583 -13.16 64.38 50.17
CA HIS A 583 -13.96 65.15 51.13
C HIS A 583 -13.63 64.89 52.61
N ARG A 584 -13.17 63.68 52.98
CA ARG A 584 -12.72 63.40 54.37
C ARG A 584 -11.34 63.99 54.68
N THR A 585 -10.53 64.26 53.66
CA THR A 585 -9.15 64.75 53.83
C THR A 585 -9.10 66.28 53.91
N GLU A 586 -10.14 66.99 53.45
CA GLU A 586 -10.29 68.46 53.56
C GLU A 586 -10.97 68.91 54.88
N HIS A 587 -11.37 67.97 55.74
CA HIS A 587 -11.99 68.22 57.05
C HIS A 587 -11.18 67.66 58.25
N SER A 588 -9.91 67.32 58.04
CA SER A 588 -8.88 67.15 59.09
C SER A 588 -7.75 68.12 58.82
#